data_AF-A0A8T2TUJ1-F1
#
_entry.id   AF-A0A8T2TUJ1-F1
#
_cell.length_a   1.000
_cell.length_b   1.000
_cell.length_c   1.000
_cell.angle_alpha   90.00
_cell.angle_beta   90.00
_cell.angle_gamma   90.00
#
_symmetry.space_group_name_H-M   'P 1'
#
loop_
_entity.id
_entity.type
_entity.pdbx_description
1 polymer ?
#
loop_
_entity_poly.entity_id
_entity_poly.type
_entity_poly.pdbx_seq_one_letter_code
_entity_poly.pdbx_strand_id
1 'polypeptide(L)'
;MQEIAVETFGAMAKTEKIAFILEQVRLCLDCNDYMRAQILARKINPRVFVVDTGKEKKKPKEGDAVIEEAPPEIPSLLELKRMYYELMIRYHSHKNDYLEICRSYHAIYDTSTMKEDPLQSTPMLRKICWYLVLSPHDPMQSSLLNSTLEDKKLQDLPKFRALLKHFVTMEVIHWDAFWAFYEGEFNMESSLPGGVLGPRAFEDLRQRVIEHNILVVSKYYSRIRLVRFAELLNLSLQETEKHLSEMVVSKAFIAKVDRPAGIVSFQIRKDSNETLNSWATSIERLLDLVEKSCHQIHRETMVHRVTLKA
;
A
#
# COMPACT_ATOMS: atom_id res chain seq x y z
N MET A 1 1.12 -1.06 -36.05
CA MET A 1 -0.21 -0.41 -36.15
C MET A 1 -0.01 1.10 -36.29
N GLN A 2 -0.72 1.72 -37.22
CA GLN A 2 -0.64 3.14 -37.54
C GLN A 2 -1.16 3.96 -36.34
N GLU A 3 -0.47 5.04 -35.98
CA GLU A 3 -0.90 6.00 -34.95
C GLU A 3 -2.13 6.75 -35.46
N ILE A 4 -3.32 6.15 -35.33
CA ILE A 4 -4.56 6.89 -35.53
C ILE A 4 -4.62 7.89 -34.36
N ALA A 5 -4.49 9.18 -34.68
CA ALA A 5 -4.60 10.27 -33.72
C ALA A 5 -6.06 10.45 -33.28
N VAL A 6 -6.57 9.50 -32.49
CA VAL A 6 -7.96 9.46 -31.99
C VAL A 6 -8.30 10.73 -31.20
N GLU A 7 -7.29 11.39 -30.63
CA GLU A 7 -7.39 12.67 -29.93
C GLU A 7 -7.80 13.84 -30.83
N THR A 8 -7.45 13.82 -32.12
CA THR A 8 -7.77 14.91 -33.06
C THR A 8 -9.17 14.80 -33.66
N PHE A 9 -9.86 13.68 -33.45
CA PHE A 9 -11.23 13.50 -33.93
C PHE A 9 -12.21 14.12 -32.94
N GLY A 10 -12.65 15.36 -33.22
CA GLY A 10 -13.65 16.07 -32.42
C GLY A 10 -15.03 15.41 -32.39
N ALA A 11 -15.32 14.51 -33.35
CA ALA A 11 -16.64 13.91 -33.57
C ALA A 11 -16.90 12.59 -32.82
N MET A 12 -15.91 11.96 -32.19
CA MET A 12 -16.12 10.70 -31.45
C MET A 12 -16.56 10.95 -30.00
N ALA A 13 -17.47 10.10 -29.50
CA ALA A 13 -17.91 10.14 -28.12
C ALA A 13 -16.74 9.82 -27.16
N LYS A 14 -16.77 10.38 -25.94
CA LYS A 14 -15.70 10.17 -24.95
C LYS A 14 -15.51 8.69 -24.59
N THR A 15 -16.61 7.91 -24.56
CA THR A 15 -16.61 6.46 -24.29
C THR A 15 -15.96 5.67 -25.42
N GLU A 16 -16.24 6.03 -26.68
CA GLU A 16 -15.64 5.41 -27.87
C GLU A 16 -14.14 5.66 -27.95
N LYS A 17 -13.71 6.89 -27.67
CA LYS A 17 -12.28 7.23 -27.59
C LYS A 17 -11.57 6.38 -26.56
N ILE A 18 -12.15 6.20 -25.37
CA ILE A 18 -11.59 5.37 -24.31
C ILE A 18 -11.55 3.90 -24.76
N ALA A 19 -12.66 3.34 -25.26
CA ALA A 19 -12.72 1.96 -25.73
C ALA A 19 -11.67 1.67 -26.81
N PHE A 20 -11.47 2.59 -27.75
CA PHE A 20 -10.47 2.46 -28.81
C PHE A 20 -9.05 2.50 -28.26
N ILE A 21 -8.74 3.43 -27.34
CA ILE A 21 -7.42 3.46 -26.69
C ILE A 21 -7.18 2.19 -25.87
N LEU A 22 -8.21 1.64 -25.21
CA LEU A 22 -8.10 0.37 -24.47
C LEU A 22 -7.78 -0.81 -25.38
N GLU A 23 -8.43 -0.92 -26.54
CA GLU A 23 -8.10 -1.95 -27.52
C GLU A 23 -6.68 -1.77 -28.09
N GLN A 24 -6.24 -0.53 -28.31
CA GLN A 24 -4.83 -0.27 -28.68
C GLN A 24 -3.85 -0.73 -27.59
N VAL A 25 -4.14 -0.43 -26.32
CA VAL A 25 -3.32 -0.87 -25.18
C VAL A 25 -3.29 -2.39 -25.11
N ARG A 26 -4.44 -3.07 -25.26
CA ARG A 26 -4.54 -4.53 -25.27
C ARG A 26 -3.66 -5.14 -26.37
N LEU A 27 -3.79 -4.66 -27.61
CA LEU A 27 -3.00 -5.15 -28.73
C LEU A 27 -1.49 -4.88 -28.56
N CYS A 28 -1.12 -3.75 -27.96
CA CYS A 28 0.27 -3.47 -27.62
C CYS A 28 0.82 -4.43 -26.55
N LEU A 29 0.01 -4.79 -25.55
CA LEU A 29 0.38 -5.77 -24.53
C LEU A 29 0.52 -7.17 -25.14
N ASP A 30 -0.38 -7.58 -26.03
CA ASP A 30 -0.30 -8.87 -26.74
C ASP A 30 0.95 -8.95 -27.66
N CYS A 31 1.39 -7.81 -28.19
CA CYS A 31 2.64 -7.70 -28.96
C CYS A 31 3.90 -7.52 -28.10
N ASN A 32 3.80 -7.56 -26.76
CA ASN A 32 4.87 -7.28 -25.80
C ASN A 32 5.55 -5.90 -25.95
N ASP A 33 4.84 -4.90 -26.49
CA ASP A 33 5.33 -3.52 -26.62
C ASP A 33 4.88 -2.68 -25.41
N TYR A 34 5.56 -2.88 -24.29
CA TYR A 34 5.24 -2.25 -23.01
C TYR A 34 5.45 -0.74 -23.00
N MET A 35 6.43 -0.24 -23.75
CA MET A 35 6.71 1.20 -23.83
C MET A 35 5.55 1.94 -24.49
N ARG A 36 5.03 1.42 -25.61
CA ARG A 36 3.85 2.00 -26.27
C ARG A 36 2.59 1.84 -25.41
N ALA A 37 2.40 0.68 -24.77
CA ALA A 37 1.29 0.47 -23.86
C ALA A 37 1.27 1.51 -22.72
N GLN A 38 2.42 1.85 -22.13
CA GLN A 38 2.52 2.87 -21.09
C GLN A 38 2.16 4.27 -21.60
N ILE A 39 2.65 4.64 -22.80
CA ILE A 39 2.36 5.93 -23.41
C ILE A 39 0.86 6.06 -23.69
N LEU A 40 0.25 5.02 -24.23
CA LEU A 40 -1.18 4.98 -24.51
C LEU A 40 -2.03 4.99 -23.23
N ALA A 41 -1.65 4.24 -22.21
CA ALA A 41 -2.36 4.21 -20.93
C ALA A 41 -2.35 5.57 -20.20
N ARG A 42 -1.29 6.37 -20.35
CA ARG A 42 -1.20 7.74 -19.79
C ARG A 42 -2.16 8.73 -20.46
N LYS A 43 -2.61 8.46 -21.68
CA LYS A 43 -3.59 9.30 -22.39
C LYS A 43 -4.98 9.20 -21.78
N ILE A 44 -5.26 8.13 -21.04
CA ILE A 44 -6.50 7.95 -20.30
C ILE A 44 -6.32 8.58 -18.91
N ASN A 45 -7.11 9.60 -18.59
CA ASN A 45 -7.11 10.19 -17.25
C ASN A 45 -7.99 9.34 -16.31
N PRO A 46 -7.44 8.76 -15.22
CA PRO A 46 -8.20 7.93 -14.28
C PRO A 46 -9.39 8.65 -13.63
N ARG A 47 -9.36 10.00 -13.57
CA ARG A 47 -10.48 10.81 -13.07
C ARG A 47 -11.74 10.74 -13.93
N VAL A 48 -11.62 10.35 -15.20
CA VAL A 48 -12.77 10.21 -16.11
C VAL A 48 -13.68 9.06 -15.68
N PHE A 49 -13.16 8.11 -14.89
CA PHE A 49 -13.93 6.97 -14.37
C PHE A 49 -14.55 7.21 -12.99
N VAL A 50 -14.29 8.36 -12.35
CA VAL A 50 -14.94 8.77 -11.10
C VAL A 50 -16.10 9.68 -11.47
N VAL A 51 -17.32 9.17 -11.38
CA VAL A 51 -18.52 9.97 -11.62
C VAL A 51 -18.70 10.92 -10.43
N ASP A 52 -18.44 12.21 -10.62
CA ASP A 52 -18.73 13.25 -9.64
C ASP A 52 -20.24 13.33 -9.40
N THR A 53 -20.76 12.66 -8.36
CA THR A 53 -22.16 12.78 -7.90
C THR A 53 -22.39 14.05 -7.08
N GLY A 54 -21.77 15.18 -7.45
CA GLY A 54 -21.61 16.32 -6.52
C GLY A 54 -21.53 17.71 -7.13
N LYS A 55 -22.08 17.97 -8.33
CA LYS A 55 -22.37 19.36 -8.75
C LYS A 55 -23.75 19.47 -9.39
N GLU A 56 -24.67 19.94 -8.58
CA GLU A 56 -25.94 20.51 -9.01
C GLU A 56 -25.74 21.55 -10.13
N LYS A 57 -26.64 21.45 -11.11
CA LYS A 57 -26.92 22.39 -12.21
C LYS A 57 -26.33 23.80 -12.04
N LYS A 58 -25.36 24.16 -12.89
CA LYS A 58 -25.20 25.53 -13.39
C LYS A 58 -25.16 25.49 -14.94
N LYS A 59 -25.99 26.36 -15.52
CA LYS A 59 -26.37 26.48 -16.93
C LYS A 59 -25.20 26.42 -17.94
N PRO A 60 -25.49 25.96 -19.18
CA PRO A 60 -24.50 25.69 -20.21
C PRO A 60 -23.85 26.98 -20.72
N LYS A 61 -22.54 26.96 -20.94
CA LYS A 61 -21.84 27.94 -21.76
C LYS A 61 -21.43 27.25 -23.06
N GLU A 62 -21.80 27.91 -24.16
CA GLU A 62 -21.74 27.47 -25.55
C GLU A 62 -20.41 26.81 -25.95
N GLY A 63 -20.55 25.68 -26.63
CA GLY A 63 -19.46 24.79 -27.02
C GLY A 63 -19.79 23.30 -26.92
N ASP A 64 -20.99 22.95 -26.43
CA ASP A 64 -21.54 21.58 -26.48
C ASP A 64 -21.81 21.19 -27.94
N ALA A 65 -20.79 20.61 -28.57
CA ALA A 65 -20.96 19.80 -29.75
C ALA A 65 -21.80 18.57 -29.35
N VAL A 66 -23.07 18.62 -29.74
CA VAL A 66 -24.00 17.52 -30.03
C VAL A 66 -23.69 16.21 -29.32
N ILE A 67 -24.48 15.93 -28.30
CA ILE A 67 -24.66 14.62 -27.69
C ILE A 67 -25.29 13.71 -28.76
N GLU A 68 -24.48 12.93 -29.48
CA GLU A 68 -24.95 11.69 -30.07
C GLU A 68 -24.73 10.57 -29.05
N GLU A 69 -25.84 9.93 -28.69
CA GLU A 69 -25.87 8.76 -27.82
C GLU A 69 -25.04 7.65 -28.45
N ALA A 70 -24.12 7.09 -27.65
CA ALA A 70 -23.27 5.99 -28.06
C ALA A 70 -24.13 4.79 -28.51
N PRO A 71 -23.84 4.17 -29.67
CA PRO A 71 -24.50 2.96 -30.12
C PRO A 71 -24.49 1.85 -29.05
N PRO A 72 -25.52 0.98 -28.99
CA PRO A 72 -25.73 -0.02 -27.94
C PRO A 72 -24.68 -1.15 -27.86
N GLU A 73 -23.59 -1.08 -28.65
CA GLU A 73 -22.49 -2.05 -28.68
C GLU A 73 -21.25 -1.62 -27.87
N ILE A 74 -21.26 -0.44 -27.24
CA ILE A 74 -20.11 0.06 -26.45
C ILE A 74 -20.30 -0.31 -24.96
N PRO A 75 -19.31 -0.97 -24.32
CA PRO A 75 -19.38 -1.32 -22.90
C PRO A 75 -19.64 -0.09 -22.03
N SER A 76 -20.43 -0.27 -20.97
CA SER A 76 -20.75 0.79 -20.01
C SER A 76 -19.48 1.42 -19.41
N LEU A 77 -19.56 2.67 -18.93
CA LEU A 77 -18.42 3.38 -18.33
C LEU A 77 -17.75 2.59 -17.18
N LEU A 78 -18.54 1.77 -16.47
CA LEU A 78 -18.07 0.88 -15.41
C LEU A 78 -17.32 -0.35 -15.97
N GLU A 79 -17.76 -0.91 -17.09
CA GLU A 79 -17.07 -2.01 -17.77
C GLU A 79 -15.76 -1.53 -18.42
N LEU A 80 -15.75 -0.35 -19.02
CA LEU A 80 -14.53 0.28 -19.54
C LEU A 80 -13.51 0.54 -18.43
N LYS A 81 -13.97 0.97 -17.25
CA LYS A 81 -13.12 1.12 -16.06
C LYS A 81 -12.51 -0.23 -15.65
N ARG A 82 -13.30 -1.30 -15.61
CA ARG A 82 -12.82 -2.66 -15.29
C ARG A 82 -11.79 -3.15 -16.32
N MET A 83 -12.09 -3.01 -17.61
CA MET A 83 -11.17 -3.38 -18.69
C MET A 83 -9.86 -2.61 -18.62
N TYR A 84 -9.91 -1.30 -18.35
CA TYR A 84 -8.72 -0.48 -18.14
C TYR A 84 -7.84 -1.04 -17.01
N TYR A 85 -8.41 -1.25 -15.83
CA TYR A 85 -7.64 -1.73 -14.70
C TYR A 85 -7.14 -3.17 -14.88
N GLU A 86 -7.88 -4.04 -15.58
CA GLU A 86 -7.38 -5.37 -15.94
C GLU A 86 -6.15 -5.31 -16.85
N LEU A 87 -6.18 -4.43 -17.86
CA LEU A 87 -5.02 -4.19 -18.73
C LEU A 87 -3.85 -3.57 -17.96
N MET A 88 -4.13 -2.66 -17.02
CA MET A 88 -3.11 -2.09 -16.15
C MET A 88 -2.48 -3.14 -15.24
N ILE A 89 -3.26 -4.08 -14.70
CA ILE A 89 -2.74 -5.20 -13.91
C ILE A 89 -1.79 -6.06 -14.77
N ARG A 90 -2.16 -6.37 -16.02
CA ARG A 90 -1.28 -7.12 -16.94
C ARG A 90 0.03 -6.37 -17.21
N TYR A 91 -0.05 -5.06 -17.44
CA TYR A 91 1.11 -4.20 -17.64
C TYR A 91 2.04 -4.18 -16.41
N HIS A 92 1.48 -3.90 -15.23
CA HIS A 92 2.27 -3.81 -14.00
C HIS A 92 2.77 -5.17 -13.51
N SER A 93 2.09 -6.27 -13.85
CA SER A 93 2.56 -7.64 -13.59
C SER A 93 3.86 -7.93 -14.33
N HIS A 94 4.03 -7.45 -15.57
CA HIS A 94 5.31 -7.56 -16.27
C HIS A 94 6.41 -6.71 -15.60
N LYS A 95 6.06 -5.53 -15.08
CA LYS A 95 7.00 -4.62 -14.41
C LYS A 95 7.29 -5.03 -12.95
N ASN A 96 6.52 -5.96 -12.38
CA ASN A 96 6.50 -6.34 -10.95
C ASN A 96 6.23 -5.15 -10.00
N ASP A 97 5.45 -4.16 -10.45
CA ASP A 97 5.05 -3.02 -9.60
C ASP A 97 3.84 -3.40 -8.73
N TYR A 98 4.07 -4.11 -7.61
CA TYR A 98 2.98 -4.62 -6.75
C TYR A 98 2.06 -3.53 -6.18
N LEU A 99 2.59 -2.33 -5.93
CA LEU A 99 1.81 -1.22 -5.36
C LEU A 99 0.74 -0.69 -6.34
N GLU A 100 1.10 -0.52 -7.61
CA GLU A 100 0.15 -0.06 -8.63
C GLU A 100 -0.83 -1.16 -9.03
N ILE A 101 -0.42 -2.43 -8.95
CA ILE A 101 -1.34 -3.57 -9.05
C ILE A 101 -2.38 -3.51 -7.93
N CYS A 102 -1.95 -3.29 -6.68
CA CYS A 102 -2.84 -3.15 -5.54
C CYS A 102 -3.84 -1.99 -5.72
N ARG A 103 -3.39 -0.83 -6.22
CA ARG A 103 -4.26 0.32 -6.51
C ARG A 103 -5.27 0.02 -7.61
N SER A 104 -4.84 -0.71 -8.65
CA SER A 104 -5.73 -1.13 -9.73
C SER A 104 -6.82 -2.07 -9.21
N TYR A 105 -6.47 -3.05 -8.37
CA TYR A 105 -7.46 -3.90 -7.70
C TYR A 105 -8.36 -3.12 -6.73
N HIS A 106 -7.84 -2.17 -5.98
CA HIS A 106 -8.64 -1.31 -5.10
C HIS A 106 -9.64 -0.47 -5.91
N ALA A 107 -9.21 0.09 -7.04
CA ALA A 107 -10.07 0.87 -7.92
C ALA A 107 -11.17 0.02 -8.58
N ILE A 108 -10.88 -1.26 -8.88
CA ILE A 108 -11.87 -2.23 -9.33
C ILE A 108 -12.86 -2.51 -8.19
N TYR A 109 -12.35 -2.80 -6.99
CA TYR A 109 -13.17 -3.07 -5.80
C TYR A 109 -14.06 -1.88 -5.40
N ASP A 110 -13.62 -0.65 -5.64
CA ASP A 110 -14.41 0.54 -5.35
C ASP A 110 -15.65 0.72 -6.24
N THR A 111 -15.70 -0.01 -7.34
CA THR A 111 -16.82 0.04 -8.29
C THR A 111 -18.06 -0.61 -7.66
N SER A 112 -19.15 0.15 -7.54
CA SER A 112 -20.35 -0.22 -6.77
C SER A 112 -20.93 -1.59 -7.14
N THR A 113 -20.84 -1.99 -8.41
CA THR A 113 -21.29 -3.29 -8.91
C THR A 113 -20.55 -4.49 -8.31
N MET A 114 -19.31 -4.31 -7.86
CA MET A 114 -18.48 -5.38 -7.29
C MET A 114 -18.48 -5.40 -5.76
N LYS A 115 -18.94 -4.32 -5.12
CA LYS A 115 -19.17 -4.29 -3.67
C LYS A 115 -20.39 -5.13 -3.28
N GLU A 116 -21.33 -5.37 -4.19
CA GLU A 116 -22.55 -6.09 -3.87
C GLU A 116 -22.41 -7.61 -4.01
N ASP A 117 -21.52 -8.10 -4.88
CA ASP A 117 -21.30 -9.54 -5.09
C ASP A 117 -20.23 -10.13 -4.13
N PRO A 118 -20.61 -10.96 -3.12
CA PRO A 118 -19.67 -11.58 -2.18
C PRO A 118 -18.70 -12.57 -2.86
N LEU A 119 -19.12 -13.20 -3.97
CA LEU A 119 -18.32 -14.18 -4.72
C LEU A 119 -17.15 -13.55 -5.48
N GLN A 120 -17.25 -12.29 -5.91
CA GLN A 120 -16.18 -11.57 -6.63
C GLN A 120 -15.41 -10.59 -5.73
N SER A 121 -16.04 -10.09 -4.67
CA SER A 121 -15.36 -9.22 -3.70
C SER A 121 -14.35 -9.98 -2.82
N THR A 122 -14.68 -11.19 -2.36
CA THR A 122 -13.78 -12.06 -1.60
C THR A 122 -12.44 -12.34 -2.32
N PRO A 123 -12.43 -12.82 -3.58
CA PRO A 123 -11.18 -13.11 -4.28
C PRO A 123 -10.36 -11.86 -4.56
N MET A 124 -11.01 -10.72 -4.86
CA MET A 124 -10.30 -9.45 -5.07
C MET A 124 -9.67 -8.91 -3.78
N LEU A 125 -10.39 -9.00 -2.66
CA LEU A 125 -9.87 -8.56 -1.37
C LEU A 125 -8.67 -9.38 -0.93
N ARG A 126 -8.67 -10.69 -1.19
CA ARG A 126 -7.50 -11.57 -0.98
C ARG A 126 -6.30 -11.09 -1.79
N LYS A 127 -6.48 -10.81 -3.09
CA LYS A 127 -5.41 -10.29 -3.95
C LYS A 127 -4.87 -8.94 -3.50
N ILE A 128 -5.76 -8.03 -3.09
CA ILE A 128 -5.36 -6.74 -2.50
C ILE A 128 -4.46 -6.98 -1.29
N CYS A 129 -4.86 -7.86 -0.37
CA CYS A 129 -4.06 -8.16 0.82
C CYS A 129 -2.67 -8.69 0.47
N TRP A 130 -2.57 -9.60 -0.48
CA TRP A 130 -1.28 -10.17 -0.87
C TRP A 130 -0.38 -9.18 -1.62
N TYR A 131 -0.90 -8.45 -2.60
CA TYR A 131 -0.10 -7.45 -3.32
C TYR A 131 0.37 -6.32 -2.41
N LEU A 132 -0.41 -6.00 -1.38
CA LEU A 132 -0.03 -5.02 -0.38
C LEU A 132 1.09 -5.50 0.54
N VAL A 133 1.09 -6.79 0.89
CA VAL A 133 2.18 -7.42 1.66
C VAL A 133 3.44 -7.60 0.83
N LEU A 134 3.31 -7.90 -0.47
CA LEU A 134 4.44 -8.02 -1.41
C LEU A 134 5.07 -6.67 -1.73
N SER A 135 4.31 -5.58 -1.65
CA SER A 135 4.82 -4.25 -1.99
C SER A 135 5.88 -3.76 -0.99
N PRO A 136 6.93 -3.07 -1.46
CA PRO A 136 7.93 -2.46 -0.59
C PRO A 136 7.31 -1.50 0.44
N HIS A 137 7.99 -1.34 1.58
CA HIS A 137 7.55 -0.37 2.59
C HIS A 137 7.66 1.06 2.06
N ASP A 138 6.51 1.70 1.89
CA ASP A 138 6.36 3.07 1.42
C ASP A 138 5.26 3.76 2.24
N PRO A 139 5.31 5.09 2.46
CA PRO A 139 4.23 5.79 3.14
C PRO A 139 2.87 5.54 2.47
N MET A 140 2.81 5.40 1.14
CA MET A 140 1.56 5.07 0.45
C MET A 140 1.08 3.66 0.80
N GLN A 141 1.97 2.66 0.84
CA GLN A 141 1.66 1.29 1.25
C GLN A 141 1.06 1.27 2.67
N SER A 142 1.66 2.01 3.60
CA SER A 142 1.17 2.10 4.99
C SER A 142 -0.23 2.73 5.08
N SER A 143 -0.52 3.73 4.25
CA SER A 143 -1.85 4.35 4.17
C SER A 143 -2.88 3.36 3.62
N LEU A 144 -2.56 2.64 2.55
CA LEU A 144 -3.46 1.62 1.99
C LEU A 144 -3.68 0.48 2.98
N LEU A 145 -2.67 0.08 3.76
CA LEU A 145 -2.75 -0.95 4.78
C LEU A 145 -3.75 -0.60 5.89
N ASN A 146 -3.67 0.63 6.40
CA ASN A 146 -4.61 1.11 7.39
C ASN A 146 -6.04 1.25 6.82
N SER A 147 -6.18 1.81 5.62
CA SER A 147 -7.48 1.91 4.93
C SER A 147 -8.11 0.52 4.71
N THR A 148 -7.32 -0.45 4.27
CA THR A 148 -7.80 -1.82 4.04
C THR A 148 -8.23 -2.46 5.37
N LEU A 149 -7.50 -2.25 6.47
CA LEU A 149 -7.85 -2.81 7.78
C LEU A 149 -9.16 -2.25 8.38
N GLU A 150 -9.58 -1.06 7.97
CA GLU A 150 -10.84 -0.42 8.37
C GLU A 150 -12.06 -1.04 7.65
N ASP A 151 -11.86 -1.75 6.52
CA ASP A 151 -12.95 -2.35 5.77
C ASP A 151 -13.68 -3.46 6.56
N LYS A 152 -15.01 -3.34 6.64
CA LYS A 152 -15.87 -4.28 7.39
C LYS A 152 -15.83 -5.70 6.82
N LYS A 153 -15.67 -5.86 5.50
CA LYS A 153 -15.63 -7.15 4.80
C LYS A 153 -14.38 -7.98 5.12
N LEU A 154 -13.34 -7.37 5.69
CA LEU A 154 -12.19 -8.10 6.23
C LEU A 154 -12.49 -8.82 7.55
N GLN A 155 -13.63 -8.56 8.18
CA GLN A 155 -14.10 -9.35 9.32
C GLN A 155 -14.50 -10.77 8.89
N ASP A 156 -15.00 -10.92 7.66
CA ASP A 156 -15.40 -12.22 7.09
C ASP A 156 -14.18 -13.10 6.72
N LEU A 157 -12.98 -12.50 6.66
CA LEU A 157 -11.71 -13.16 6.35
C LEU A 157 -10.69 -12.95 7.48
N PRO A 158 -10.86 -13.62 8.63
CA PRO A 158 -10.01 -13.39 9.81
C PRO A 158 -8.53 -13.70 9.58
N LYS A 159 -8.21 -14.66 8.69
CA LYS A 159 -6.81 -14.99 8.33
C LYS A 159 -6.09 -13.84 7.63
N PHE A 160 -6.75 -13.18 6.68
CA PHE A 160 -6.16 -12.05 5.94
C PHE A 160 -6.09 -10.79 6.80
N ARG A 161 -7.07 -10.58 7.68
CA ARG A 161 -6.98 -9.53 8.69
C ARG A 161 -5.81 -9.75 9.65
N ALA A 162 -5.57 -11.00 10.07
CA ALA A 162 -4.40 -11.34 10.86
C ALA A 162 -3.11 -11.06 10.07
N LEU A 163 -3.02 -11.48 8.81
CA LEU A 163 -1.88 -11.21 7.93
C LEU A 163 -1.53 -9.71 7.90
N LEU A 164 -2.50 -8.85 7.56
CA LEU A 164 -2.27 -7.40 7.53
C LEU A 164 -1.88 -6.84 8.90
N LYS A 165 -2.48 -7.35 9.99
CA LYS A 165 -2.12 -6.94 11.35
C LYS A 165 -0.66 -7.25 11.68
N HIS A 166 -0.11 -8.40 11.28
CA HIS A 166 1.30 -8.73 11.56
C HIS A 166 2.26 -7.68 10.96
N PHE A 167 1.94 -7.14 9.78
CA PHE A 167 2.74 -6.09 9.12
C PHE A 167 2.46 -4.68 9.66
N VAL A 168 1.30 -4.43 10.29
CA VAL A 168 1.03 -3.17 10.99
C VAL A 168 1.65 -3.14 12.39
N THR A 169 1.57 -4.25 13.11
CA THR A 169 2.18 -4.38 14.43
C THR A 169 3.69 -4.36 14.28
N MET A 170 4.35 -3.55 15.10
CA MET A 170 5.80 -3.46 15.12
C MET A 170 6.39 -4.62 15.95
N GLU A 171 6.07 -5.85 15.55
CA GLU A 171 6.51 -7.09 16.18
C GLU A 171 7.33 -7.92 15.18
N VAL A 172 8.30 -8.68 15.67
CA VAL A 172 9.16 -9.51 14.83
C VAL A 172 8.38 -10.74 14.38
N ILE A 173 8.35 -10.98 13.07
CA ILE A 173 7.67 -12.11 12.44
C ILE A 173 8.68 -13.24 12.24
N HIS A 174 8.43 -14.40 12.86
CA HIS A 174 9.21 -15.60 12.59
C HIS A 174 8.76 -16.25 11.28
N TRP A 175 9.67 -16.30 10.29
CA TRP A 175 9.38 -16.77 8.94
C TRP A 175 8.82 -18.19 8.88
N ASP A 176 9.40 -19.14 9.61
CA ASP A 176 9.00 -20.55 9.52
C ASP A 176 7.57 -20.78 10.01
N ALA A 177 7.22 -20.17 11.14
CA ALA A 177 5.87 -20.23 11.69
C ALA A 177 4.85 -19.48 10.81
N PHE A 178 5.27 -18.35 10.25
CA PHE A 178 4.46 -17.56 9.34
C PHE A 178 4.16 -18.34 8.04
N TRP A 179 5.20 -18.90 7.41
CA TRP A 179 5.05 -19.64 6.16
C TRP A 179 4.19 -20.89 6.34
N ALA A 180 4.41 -21.67 7.39
CA ALA A 180 3.62 -22.87 7.68
C ALA A 180 2.11 -22.58 7.81
N PHE A 181 1.73 -21.39 8.28
CA PHE A 181 0.33 -21.01 8.43
C PHE A 181 -0.31 -20.51 7.12
N TYR A 182 0.46 -19.81 6.27
CA TYR A 182 -0.07 -19.14 5.07
C TYR A 182 0.20 -19.89 3.75
N GLU A 183 1.07 -20.91 3.73
CA GLU A 183 1.42 -21.68 2.52
C GLU A 183 0.18 -22.25 1.81
N GLY A 184 -0.78 -22.79 2.56
CA GLY A 184 -2.02 -23.34 1.98
C GLY A 184 -2.89 -22.29 1.29
N GLU A 185 -2.96 -21.07 1.84
CA GLU A 185 -3.74 -19.96 1.25
C GLU A 185 -2.99 -19.32 0.07
N PHE A 186 -1.65 -19.27 0.11
CA PHE A 186 -0.81 -18.79 -0.98
C PHE A 186 -0.92 -19.70 -2.20
N ASN A 187 -0.87 -21.01 -2.01
CA ASN A 187 -1.05 -21.98 -3.10
C ASN A 187 -2.47 -21.95 -3.68
N MET A 188 -3.48 -21.72 -2.84
CA MET A 188 -4.87 -21.55 -3.27
C MET A 188 -5.06 -20.32 -4.16
N GLU A 189 -4.18 -19.33 -4.06
CA GLU A 189 -4.25 -18.10 -4.85
C GLU A 189 -3.95 -18.29 -6.34
N SER A 190 -3.22 -19.35 -6.70
CA SER A 190 -3.03 -19.75 -8.10
C SER A 190 -4.36 -20.04 -8.83
N SER A 191 -5.42 -20.39 -8.09
CA SER A 191 -6.75 -20.69 -8.63
C SER A 191 -7.68 -19.47 -8.75
N LEU A 192 -7.25 -18.29 -8.29
CA LEU A 192 -8.07 -17.08 -8.22
C LEU A 192 -7.93 -16.19 -9.48
N PRO A 193 -9.00 -15.51 -9.93
CA PRO A 193 -8.99 -14.70 -11.16
C PRO A 193 -7.92 -13.60 -11.12
N GLY A 194 -7.08 -13.54 -12.16
CA GLY A 194 -5.89 -12.66 -12.24
C GLY A 194 -4.54 -13.40 -12.13
N GLY A 195 -4.56 -14.74 -12.14
CA GLY A 195 -3.36 -15.57 -12.27
C GLY A 195 -2.50 -15.68 -11.01
N VAL A 196 -1.35 -16.35 -11.18
CA VAL A 196 -0.31 -16.53 -10.16
C VAL A 196 0.28 -15.17 -9.78
N LEU A 197 0.57 -14.94 -8.50
CA LEU A 197 1.20 -13.71 -7.96
C LEU A 197 2.57 -13.37 -8.58
N GLY A 198 3.11 -14.24 -9.42
CA GLY A 198 4.39 -14.14 -10.08
C GLY A 198 5.32 -15.25 -9.61
N PRO A 199 6.27 -15.68 -10.47
CA PRO A 199 7.21 -16.75 -10.12
C PRO A 199 8.19 -16.36 -9.00
N ARG A 200 8.35 -15.05 -8.72
CA ARG A 200 9.24 -14.50 -7.67
C ARG A 200 8.52 -14.02 -6.42
N ALA A 201 7.21 -14.22 -6.34
CA ALA A 201 6.41 -13.71 -5.23
C ALA A 201 6.83 -14.31 -3.88
N PHE A 202 7.31 -15.56 -3.89
CA PHE A 202 7.83 -16.20 -2.69
C PHE A 202 9.11 -15.53 -2.17
N GLU A 203 10.10 -15.30 -3.04
CA GLU A 203 11.33 -14.61 -2.66
C GLU A 203 11.04 -13.17 -2.23
N ASP A 204 10.15 -12.47 -2.94
CA ASP A 204 9.78 -11.10 -2.62
C ASP A 204 9.07 -11.02 -1.26
N LEU A 205 8.15 -11.95 -0.95
CA LEU A 205 7.48 -12.04 0.35
C LEU A 205 8.50 -12.27 1.47
N ARG A 206 9.44 -13.21 1.28
CA ARG A 206 10.50 -13.47 2.24
C ARG A 206 11.35 -12.22 2.47
N GLN A 207 11.71 -11.52 1.40
CA GLN A 207 12.43 -10.26 1.49
C GLN A 207 11.63 -9.20 2.25
N ARG A 208 10.32 -9.05 2.00
CA ARG A 208 9.47 -8.09 2.73
C ARG A 208 9.40 -8.38 4.23
N VAL A 209 9.30 -9.66 4.63
CA VAL A 209 9.31 -10.04 6.05
C VAL A 209 10.64 -9.69 6.71
N ILE A 210 11.76 -9.94 6.02
CA ILE A 210 13.09 -9.57 6.51
C ILE A 210 13.19 -8.05 6.68
N GLU A 211 12.79 -7.28 5.67
CA GLU A 211 12.79 -5.81 5.72
C GLU A 211 11.93 -5.28 6.88
N HIS A 212 10.72 -5.83 7.06
CA HIS A 212 9.84 -5.47 8.19
C HIS A 212 10.51 -5.75 9.53
N ASN A 213 11.10 -6.93 9.71
CA ASN A 213 11.77 -7.29 10.95
C ASN A 213 12.97 -6.39 11.25
N ILE A 214 13.75 -6.02 10.22
CA ILE A 214 14.86 -5.07 10.35
C ILE A 214 14.33 -3.70 10.80
N LEU A 215 13.24 -3.20 10.20
CA LEU A 215 12.61 -1.94 10.59
C LEU A 215 12.09 -1.99 12.03
N VAL A 216 11.45 -3.09 12.44
CA VAL A 216 11.01 -3.31 13.82
C VAL A 216 12.20 -3.21 14.77
N VAL A 217 13.26 -3.99 14.54
CA VAL A 217 14.46 -3.97 15.40
C VAL A 217 15.09 -2.57 15.46
N SER A 218 15.12 -1.83 14.35
CA SER A 218 15.69 -0.48 14.32
C SER A 218 14.95 0.52 15.22
N LYS A 219 13.64 0.32 15.45
CA LYS A 219 12.84 1.18 16.33
C LYS A 219 13.07 0.88 17.80
N TYR A 220 13.25 -0.39 18.17
CA TYR A 220 13.38 -0.79 19.58
C TYR A 220 14.83 -0.80 20.08
N TYR A 221 15.81 -1.07 19.21
CA TYR A 221 17.21 -1.19 19.60
C TYR A 221 18.01 0.05 19.23
N SER A 222 18.80 0.53 20.18
CA SER A 222 19.78 1.58 19.91
C SER A 222 21.08 1.03 19.31
N ARG A 223 21.55 -0.10 19.87
CA ARG A 223 22.72 -0.84 19.44
C ARG A 223 22.44 -2.34 19.60
N ILE A 224 22.86 -3.14 18.63
CA ILE A 224 22.70 -4.60 18.65
C ILE A 224 23.95 -5.28 18.12
N ARG A 225 24.29 -6.45 18.66
CA ARG A 225 25.35 -7.31 18.11
C ARG A 225 24.83 -8.03 16.87
N LEU A 226 25.64 -8.11 15.82
CA LEU A 226 25.26 -8.70 14.54
C LEU A 226 24.83 -10.17 14.67
N VAL A 227 25.47 -10.93 15.57
CA VAL A 227 25.10 -12.32 15.90
C VAL A 227 23.66 -12.40 16.43
N ARG A 228 23.33 -11.57 17.42
CA ARG A 228 21.98 -11.53 17.98
C ARG A 228 20.95 -11.04 16.95
N PHE A 229 21.36 -10.13 16.07
CA PHE A 229 20.50 -9.62 15.02
C PHE A 229 20.16 -10.70 13.98
N ALA A 230 21.15 -11.49 13.57
CA ALA A 230 20.96 -12.63 12.67
C ALA A 230 20.04 -13.71 13.28
N GLU A 231 20.19 -14.00 14.59
CA GLU A 231 19.28 -14.89 15.32
C GLU A 231 17.83 -14.41 15.32
N LEU A 232 17.58 -13.11 15.49
CA LEU A 232 16.22 -12.58 15.48
C LEU A 232 15.56 -12.66 14.09
N LEU A 233 16.36 -12.62 13.02
CA LEU A 233 15.89 -12.68 11.64
C LEU A 233 15.83 -14.12 11.08
N ASN A 234 16.35 -15.11 11.81
CA ASN A 234 16.58 -16.47 11.30
C ASN A 234 17.40 -16.50 9.99
N LEU A 235 18.43 -15.66 9.90
CA LEU A 235 19.30 -15.55 8.72
C LEU A 235 20.77 -15.81 9.08
N SER A 236 21.60 -16.05 8.06
CA SER A 236 23.05 -16.06 8.27
C SER A 236 23.58 -14.65 8.51
N LEU A 237 24.78 -14.55 9.11
CA LEU A 237 25.46 -13.27 9.34
C LEU A 237 25.71 -12.50 8.04
N GLN A 238 26.09 -13.21 6.97
CA GLN A 238 26.42 -12.61 5.67
C GLN A 238 25.18 -12.07 4.96
N GLU A 239 24.08 -12.83 4.96
CA GLU A 239 22.81 -12.39 4.37
C GLU A 239 22.21 -11.22 5.14
N THR A 240 22.24 -11.29 6.48
CA THR A 240 21.76 -10.21 7.34
C THR A 240 22.47 -8.90 7.04
N GLU A 241 23.80 -8.94 6.89
CA GLU A 241 24.59 -7.77 6.55
C GLU A 241 24.28 -7.23 5.15
N LYS A 242 24.11 -8.13 4.17
CA LYS A 242 23.74 -7.74 2.81
C LYS A 242 22.40 -7.00 2.79
N HIS A 243 21.35 -7.59 3.37
CA HIS A 243 20.02 -6.97 3.44
C HIS A 243 20.03 -5.65 4.22
N LEU A 244 20.76 -5.60 5.33
CA LEU A 244 20.92 -4.36 6.08
C LEU A 244 21.60 -3.27 5.24
N SER A 245 22.66 -3.61 4.50
CA SER A 245 23.35 -2.65 3.63
C SER A 245 22.47 -2.12 2.51
N GLU A 246 21.67 -2.98 1.88
CA GLU A 246 20.71 -2.60 0.83
C GLU A 246 19.65 -1.64 1.37
N MET A 247 19.11 -1.89 2.57
CA MET A 247 18.11 -1.01 3.19
C MET A 247 18.68 0.34 3.66
N VAL A 248 19.93 0.39 4.08
CA VAL A 248 20.62 1.65 4.41
C VAL A 248 20.87 2.47 3.15
N VAL A 249 21.24 1.81 2.03
CA VAL A 249 21.43 2.47 0.73
C VAL A 249 20.11 2.99 0.15
N SER A 250 19.02 2.24 0.29
CA SER A 250 17.68 2.67 -0.14
C SER A 250 17.09 3.79 0.73
N LYS A 251 17.79 4.20 1.81
CA LYS A 251 17.37 5.23 2.77
C LYS A 251 16.08 4.88 3.51
N ALA A 252 15.74 3.60 3.63
CA ALA A 252 14.58 3.15 4.40
C ALA A 252 14.74 3.45 5.90
N PHE A 253 15.97 3.30 6.42
CA PHE A 253 16.33 3.71 7.77
C PHE A 253 17.82 4.08 7.84
N ILE A 254 18.22 4.71 8.95
CA ILE A 254 19.61 5.11 9.18
C ILE A 254 20.24 4.12 10.16
N ALA A 255 21.34 3.50 9.74
CA ALA A 255 22.17 2.69 10.63
C ALA A 255 23.65 2.78 10.26
N LYS A 256 24.50 2.50 11.25
CA LYS A 256 25.95 2.41 11.12
C LYS A 256 26.40 1.03 11.55
N VAL A 257 27.13 0.35 10.68
CA VAL A 257 27.67 -1.00 10.93
C VAL A 257 29.15 -0.88 11.24
N ASP A 258 29.55 -1.35 12.42
CA ASP A 258 30.95 -1.58 12.77
C ASP A 258 31.26 -3.07 12.54
N ARG A 259 31.84 -3.37 11.37
CA ARG A 259 32.15 -4.74 10.93
C ARG A 259 33.13 -5.45 11.86
N PRO A 260 34.31 -4.89 12.20
CA PRO A 260 35.26 -5.55 13.10
C PRO A 260 34.70 -5.80 14.50
N ALA A 261 33.93 -4.85 15.05
CA ALA A 261 33.32 -5.04 16.36
C ALA A 261 32.04 -5.89 16.32
N GLY A 262 31.44 -6.09 15.14
CA GLY A 262 30.18 -6.80 14.96
C GLY A 262 28.99 -6.08 15.61
N ILE A 263 28.98 -4.74 15.63
CA ILE A 263 27.94 -3.94 16.28
C ILE A 263 27.21 -3.07 15.25
N VAL A 264 25.89 -3.17 15.23
CA VAL A 264 25.01 -2.29 14.46
C VAL A 264 24.46 -1.22 15.40
N SER A 265 24.61 0.04 15.04
CA SER A 265 24.06 1.19 15.77
C SER A 265 22.99 1.87 14.92
N PHE A 266 21.76 1.94 15.43
CA PHE A 266 20.63 2.60 14.77
C PHE A 266 20.50 4.08 15.19
N GLN A 267 21.17 4.47 16.27
CA GLN A 267 21.16 5.85 16.73
C GLN A 267 22.05 6.75 15.85
N ILE A 268 21.49 7.91 15.51
CA ILE A 268 22.27 9.05 15.02
C ILE A 268 23.10 9.57 16.20
N ARG A 269 24.37 9.92 15.95
CA ARG A 269 25.19 10.58 16.98
C ARG A 269 24.51 11.90 17.33
N LYS A 270 24.06 12.03 18.58
CA LYS A 270 23.45 13.24 19.08
C LYS A 270 24.52 14.25 19.42
N ASP A 271 24.34 15.47 18.96
CA ASP A 271 25.16 16.60 19.40
C ASP A 271 24.73 17.05 20.80
N SER A 272 25.61 17.72 21.54
CA SER A 272 25.33 18.22 22.89
C SER A 272 24.02 19.02 22.96
N ASN A 273 23.76 19.82 21.93
CA ASN A 273 22.52 20.60 21.79
C ASN A 273 21.28 19.71 21.64
N GLU A 274 21.33 18.63 20.87
CA GLU A 274 20.20 17.71 20.74
C GLU A 274 19.87 17.02 22.07
N THR A 275 20.90 16.63 22.83
CA THR A 275 20.69 16.09 24.19
C THR A 275 20.02 17.11 25.10
N LEU A 276 20.49 18.37 25.12
CA LEU A 276 19.89 19.43 25.92
C LEU A 276 18.45 19.74 25.49
N ASN A 277 18.18 19.78 24.18
CA ASN A 277 16.83 19.97 23.66
C ASN A 277 15.90 18.82 24.06
N SER A 278 16.35 17.56 23.94
CA SER A 278 15.56 16.40 24.35
C SER A 278 15.25 16.40 25.85
N TRP A 279 16.19 16.90 26.66
CA TRP A 279 16.00 17.07 28.09
C TRP A 279 15.01 18.19 28.40
N ALA A 280 15.11 19.33 27.72
CA ALA A 280 14.15 20.43 27.84
C ALA A 280 12.72 19.98 27.50
N THR A 281 12.52 19.26 26.39
CA THR A 281 11.20 18.69 26.02
C THR A 281 10.71 17.68 27.07
N SER A 282 11.61 16.97 27.73
CA SER A 282 11.23 16.03 28.80
C SER A 282 10.76 16.75 30.06
N ILE A 283 11.38 17.89 30.40
CA ILE A 283 10.92 18.76 31.49
C ILE A 283 9.56 19.36 31.18
N GLU A 284 9.36 19.85 29.96
CA GLU A 284 8.08 20.41 29.51
C GLU A 284 6.96 19.37 29.65
N ARG A 285 7.15 18.14 29.15
CA ARG A 285 6.19 17.05 29.32
C ARG A 285 5.93 16.70 30.78
N LEU A 286 6.94 16.78 31.64
CA LEU A 286 6.79 16.53 33.07
C LEU A 286 5.92 17.60 33.74
N LEU A 287 6.15 18.87 33.41
CA LEU A 287 5.34 19.98 33.92
C LEU A 287 3.89 19.88 33.43
N ASP A 288 3.68 19.58 32.15
CA ASP A 288 2.34 19.35 31.58
C ASP A 288 1.61 18.20 32.30
N LEU A 289 2.33 17.12 32.63
CA LEU A 289 1.76 15.97 33.32
C LEU A 289 1.37 16.33 34.77
N VAL A 290 2.20 17.10 35.47
CA VAL A 290 1.92 17.60 36.82
C VAL A 290 0.70 18.52 36.79
N GLU A 291 0.61 19.44 35.84
CA GLU A 291 -0.54 20.33 35.69
C GLU A 291 -1.83 19.55 35.40
N LYS A 292 -1.80 18.59 34.47
CA LYS A 292 -2.95 17.72 34.16
C LYS A 292 -3.39 16.91 35.38
N SER A 293 -2.43 16.35 36.12
CA SER A 293 -2.71 15.60 37.34
C SER A 293 -3.34 16.50 38.42
N CYS A 294 -2.82 17.71 38.60
CA CYS A 294 -3.37 18.70 39.51
C CYS A 294 -4.82 19.06 39.15
N HIS A 295 -5.12 19.32 37.87
CA HIS A 295 -6.48 19.57 37.40
C HIS A 295 -7.41 18.38 37.63
N GLN A 296 -6.94 17.15 37.39
CA GLN A 296 -7.74 15.95 37.65
C GLN A 296 -8.05 15.78 39.13
N ILE A 297 -7.07 16.01 40.02
CA ILE A 297 -7.27 15.97 41.48
C ILE A 297 -8.29 17.04 41.91
N HIS A 298 -8.18 18.27 41.44
CA HIS A 298 -9.14 19.33 41.77
C HIS A 298 -10.56 18.96 41.32
N ARG A 299 -10.71 18.42 40.10
CA ARG A 299 -11.99 17.95 39.58
C ARG A 299 -12.57 16.82 40.45
N GLU A 300 -11.75 15.84 40.83
CA GLU A 300 -12.17 14.72 41.68
C GLU A 300 -12.56 15.19 43.09
N THR A 301 -11.79 16.12 43.64
CA THR A 301 -12.04 16.76 44.94
C THR A 301 -13.40 17.46 44.97
N MET A 302 -13.77 18.16 43.88
CA MET A 302 -15.10 18.77 43.73
C MET A 302 -16.24 17.73 43.66
N VAL A 303 -16.01 16.61 42.95
CA VAL A 303 -17.01 15.53 42.80
C VAL A 303 -17.25 14.80 44.13
N HIS A 304 -16.18 14.46 44.85
CA HIS A 304 -16.25 13.70 46.10
C HIS A 304 -16.42 14.58 47.34
N ARG A 305 -16.44 15.91 47.19
CA ARG A 305 -16.57 16.89 48.28
C ARG A 305 -15.59 16.67 49.43
N VAL A 306 -14.45 16.08 49.15
CA VAL A 306 -13.36 15.93 50.12
C VAL A 306 -12.70 17.30 50.24
N THR A 307 -12.63 17.86 51.44
CA THR A 307 -11.82 19.07 51.65
C THR A 307 -10.36 18.65 51.67
N LEU A 308 -9.58 19.08 50.66
CA LEU A 308 -8.12 19.02 50.74
C LEU A 308 -7.70 19.88 51.92
N LYS A 309 -7.27 19.25 53.02
CA LYS A 309 -6.59 19.97 54.10
C LYS A 309 -5.23 20.39 53.57
N ALA A 310 -5.02 21.70 53.48
CA ALA A 310 -3.76 22.34 53.14
C ALA A 310 -2.65 21.97 54.12
#